data_AF-A0A4R7M4N1-F1
#
_entry.id   AF-A0A4R7M4N1-F1
#
_cell.length_a   1.000
_cell.length_b   1.000
_cell.length_c   1.000
_cell.angle_alpha   90.00
_cell.angle_beta   90.00
_cell.angle_gamma   90.00
#
_symmetry.space_group_name_H-M   'P 1'
#
loop_
_entity.id
_entity.type
_entity.pdbx_description
1 polymer ?
#
loop_
_entity_poly.entity_id
_entity_poly.type
_entity_poly.pdbx_seq_one_letter_code
_entity_poly.pdbx_strand_id
1 'polypeptide(L)'
;MALSLLLVLFLAFYTYLTGQIANGSAQLMDGAEQAAAGAAQLKDGSGRLAAGAGAANKGAAQVQDGSLKVKDGTTQLNNGALALQSGAGKIYSGVRDQLAPGVDKLHAGTTKLQNDVLNKLVPGVYQVDDGARKLQAGAVALSAALTPTAGGNAPNNLADGAGQLAAGTGRLAAGAGQLDAGATSLSAGTAALKNGTAQLTGYPGAGNDPTKGDGLAALSQGLDQLEAAANGPQGLVPLAVIKDQIAKLADGGRRAYAGAGQLDAGAAKLNDGAGQLKAGTGSLTAGAAQLDDGAGRLKAGFATLAEKLNATDPQNPGVVLGTSMLADGTAKIRTGMDGVPGDPDSPGLIYAANNLQDGITKLSAGVNGGGDPANPGLLAGTEALSEGTTALSQGTGQLQSGSAQLADGTGKLADGNGKLDDGSGQLADGAGTLAEGNARIAAGTQELHTKVAAVSPSSWLDSPVTALLLIALLVGAAVGGYLLLRRAARIKAA
;
A
#
# COMPACT_ATOMS: atom_id res chain seq x y z
N MET A 1 102.86 -14.61 -109.12
CA MET A 1 102.46 -13.56 -108.15
C MET A 1 100.96 -13.57 -107.84
N ALA A 2 100.06 -13.67 -108.82
CA ALA A 2 98.61 -13.66 -108.57
C ALA A 2 98.12 -14.72 -107.55
N LEU A 3 98.65 -15.95 -107.60
CA LEU A 3 98.24 -17.04 -106.70
C LEU A 3 98.63 -16.81 -105.24
N SER A 4 99.85 -16.34 -104.96
CA SER A 4 100.33 -16.07 -103.59
C SER A 4 99.60 -14.89 -102.94
N LEU A 5 99.32 -13.83 -103.71
CA LEU A 5 98.58 -12.66 -103.21
C LEU A 5 97.13 -13.01 -102.92
N LEU A 6 96.49 -13.82 -103.78
CA LEU A 6 95.15 -14.37 -103.56
C LEU A 6 95.10 -15.23 -102.29
N LEU A 7 96.13 -16.05 -102.04
CA LEU A 7 96.20 -16.93 -100.89
C LEU A 7 96.40 -16.16 -99.57
N VAL A 8 97.20 -15.09 -99.58
CA VAL A 8 97.35 -14.17 -98.43
C VAL A 8 96.08 -13.38 -98.19
N LEU A 9 95.42 -12.86 -99.23
CA LEU A 9 94.13 -12.17 -99.10
C LEU A 9 93.03 -13.10 -98.60
N PHE A 10 93.00 -14.35 -99.09
CA PHE A 10 92.08 -15.38 -98.61
C PHE A 10 92.34 -15.74 -97.16
N LEU A 11 93.61 -15.90 -96.75
CA LEU A 11 93.98 -16.18 -95.37
C LEU A 11 93.63 -15.01 -94.45
N ALA A 12 93.90 -13.77 -94.87
CA ALA A 12 93.54 -12.56 -94.13
C ALA A 12 92.02 -12.40 -93.99
N PHE A 13 91.27 -12.64 -95.06
CA PHE A 13 89.81 -12.68 -95.05
C PHE A 13 89.29 -13.79 -94.14
N TYR A 14 89.88 -14.98 -94.20
CA TYR A 14 89.50 -16.12 -93.37
C TYR A 14 89.83 -15.91 -91.89
N THR A 15 90.99 -15.33 -91.53
CA THR A 15 91.31 -14.91 -90.15
C THR A 15 90.36 -13.83 -89.65
N TYR A 16 90.02 -12.86 -90.50
CA TYR A 16 89.10 -11.79 -90.14
C TYR A 16 87.69 -12.34 -89.91
N LEU A 17 87.22 -13.21 -90.81
CA LEU A 17 85.93 -13.86 -90.72
C LEU A 17 85.83 -14.78 -89.49
N THR A 18 86.84 -15.62 -89.26
CA THR A 18 86.87 -16.51 -88.08
C THR A 18 87.00 -15.73 -86.78
N GLY A 19 87.76 -14.62 -86.74
CA GLY A 19 87.83 -13.72 -85.59
C GLY A 19 86.51 -12.97 -85.31
N GLN A 20 85.83 -12.50 -86.35
CA GLN A 20 84.48 -11.92 -86.26
C GLN A 20 83.46 -12.93 -85.71
N ILE A 21 83.50 -14.18 -86.21
CA ILE A 21 82.61 -15.25 -85.74
C ILE A 21 82.94 -15.66 -84.29
N ALA A 22 84.22 -15.73 -83.92
CA ALA A 22 84.64 -16.03 -82.54
C ALA A 22 84.18 -14.93 -81.56
N ASN A 23 84.39 -13.66 -81.89
CA ASN A 23 83.94 -12.55 -81.05
C ASN A 23 82.41 -12.47 -80.98
N GLY A 24 81.72 -12.64 -82.12
CA GLY A 24 80.26 -12.65 -82.15
C GLY A 24 79.65 -13.83 -81.37
N SER A 25 80.26 -15.01 -81.43
CA SER A 25 79.82 -16.19 -80.65
C SER A 25 80.07 -16.05 -79.15
N ALA A 26 81.18 -15.42 -78.74
CA ALA A 26 81.45 -15.09 -77.34
C ALA A 26 80.44 -14.06 -76.81
N GLN A 27 80.18 -12.98 -77.55
CA GLN A 27 79.15 -12.00 -77.19
C GLN A 27 77.75 -12.62 -77.10
N LEU A 28 77.42 -13.52 -78.02
CA LEU A 28 76.14 -14.22 -78.00
C LEU A 28 76.03 -15.21 -76.83
N MET A 29 77.12 -15.89 -76.48
CA MET A 29 77.20 -16.75 -75.29
C MET A 29 76.97 -15.93 -74.01
N ASP A 30 77.71 -14.84 -73.81
CA ASP A 30 77.55 -13.96 -72.63
C ASP A 30 76.13 -13.39 -72.55
N GLY A 31 75.57 -12.95 -73.68
CA GLY A 31 74.19 -12.48 -73.77
C GLY A 31 73.17 -13.57 -73.45
N ALA A 32 73.39 -14.80 -73.91
CA ALA A 32 72.53 -15.95 -73.62
C ALA A 32 72.63 -16.36 -72.13
N GLU A 33 73.81 -16.34 -71.52
CA GLU A 33 73.99 -16.60 -70.10
C GLU A 33 73.31 -15.53 -69.23
N GLN A 34 73.45 -14.25 -69.58
CA GLN A 34 72.75 -13.15 -68.89
C GLN A 34 71.24 -13.29 -69.03
N ALA A 35 70.74 -13.63 -70.21
CA ALA A 35 69.32 -13.86 -70.44
C ALA A 35 68.80 -15.09 -69.68
N ALA A 36 69.59 -16.16 -69.56
CA ALA A 36 69.25 -17.32 -68.75
C ALA A 36 69.21 -16.97 -67.25
N ALA A 37 70.17 -16.18 -66.75
CA ALA A 37 70.17 -15.70 -65.37
C ALA A 37 68.96 -14.80 -65.07
N GLY A 38 68.63 -13.88 -65.98
CA GLY A 38 67.42 -13.04 -65.86
C GLY A 38 66.13 -13.86 -65.88
N ALA A 39 66.06 -14.88 -66.73
CA ALA A 39 64.93 -15.81 -66.77
C ALA A 39 64.81 -16.66 -65.49
N ALA A 40 65.93 -17.10 -64.92
CA ALA A 40 65.95 -17.78 -63.62
C ALA A 40 65.46 -16.87 -62.47
N GLN A 41 65.91 -15.61 -62.44
CA GLN A 41 65.42 -14.62 -61.48
C GLN A 41 63.91 -14.36 -61.64
N LEU A 42 63.41 -14.31 -62.88
CA LEU A 42 61.99 -14.15 -63.16
C LEU A 42 61.19 -15.36 -62.65
N LYS A 43 61.68 -16.58 -62.87
CA LYS A 43 61.08 -17.82 -62.36
C LYS A 43 60.98 -17.83 -60.83
N ASP A 44 62.05 -17.44 -60.14
CA ASP A 44 62.07 -17.36 -58.68
C ASP A 44 61.11 -16.27 -58.18
N GLY A 45 61.10 -15.12 -58.84
CA GLY A 45 60.20 -14.01 -58.55
C GLY A 45 58.73 -14.39 -58.69
N SER A 46 58.36 -15.07 -59.78
CA SER A 46 57.00 -15.54 -60.00
C SER A 46 56.62 -16.68 -59.05
N GLY A 47 57.55 -17.57 -58.70
CA GLY A 47 57.33 -18.59 -57.66
C GLY A 47 57.05 -17.98 -56.29
N ARG A 48 57.76 -16.91 -55.91
CA ARG A 48 57.47 -16.16 -54.66
C ARG A 48 56.12 -15.45 -54.71
N LEU A 49 55.73 -14.91 -55.87
CA LEU A 49 54.44 -14.27 -56.06
C LEU A 49 53.29 -15.28 -55.91
N ALA A 50 53.41 -16.45 -56.53
CA ALA A 50 52.50 -17.59 -56.38
C ALA A 50 52.35 -17.99 -54.90
N ALA A 51 53.46 -18.22 -54.20
CA ALA A 51 53.43 -18.53 -52.77
C ALA A 51 52.73 -17.45 -51.92
N GLY A 52 52.95 -16.17 -52.25
CA GLY A 52 52.27 -15.03 -51.62
C GLY A 52 50.76 -15.03 -51.89
N ALA A 53 50.35 -15.29 -53.14
CA ALA A 53 48.95 -15.41 -53.54
C ALA A 53 48.26 -16.59 -52.81
N GLY A 54 48.94 -17.74 -52.71
CA GLY A 54 48.46 -18.89 -51.94
C GLY A 54 48.29 -18.60 -50.44
N ALA A 55 49.22 -17.86 -49.84
CA ALA A 55 49.10 -17.43 -48.45
C ALA A 55 47.93 -16.44 -48.24
N ALA A 56 47.75 -15.49 -49.15
CA ALA A 56 46.63 -14.56 -49.13
C ALA A 56 45.29 -15.27 -49.33
N ASN A 57 45.22 -16.29 -50.17
CA ASN A 57 44.02 -17.12 -50.36
C ASN A 57 43.63 -17.86 -49.07
N LYS A 58 44.60 -18.45 -48.36
CA LYS A 58 44.36 -19.08 -47.04
C LYS A 58 43.83 -18.06 -46.02
N GLY A 59 44.38 -16.86 -45.99
CA GLY A 59 43.89 -15.77 -45.15
C GLY A 59 42.46 -15.36 -45.50
N ALA A 60 42.14 -15.23 -46.79
CA ALA A 60 40.79 -14.93 -47.27
C ALA A 60 39.78 -16.00 -46.84
N ALA A 61 40.13 -17.29 -46.96
CA ALA A 61 39.30 -18.40 -46.52
C ALA A 61 39.03 -18.37 -45.00
N GLN A 62 40.03 -18.02 -44.18
CA GLN A 62 39.85 -17.87 -42.73
C GLN A 62 38.89 -16.72 -42.38
N VAL A 63 38.98 -15.58 -43.06
CA VAL A 63 38.06 -14.46 -42.85
C VAL A 63 36.65 -14.82 -43.32
N GLN A 64 36.51 -15.57 -44.41
CA GLN A 64 35.23 -16.04 -44.90
C GLN A 64 34.54 -16.97 -43.88
N ASP A 65 35.27 -17.96 -43.35
CA ASP A 65 34.77 -18.86 -42.29
C ASP A 65 34.36 -18.07 -41.03
N GLY A 66 35.21 -17.13 -40.60
CA GLY A 66 34.88 -16.23 -39.50
C GLY A 66 33.61 -15.41 -39.74
N SER A 67 33.42 -14.89 -40.96
CA SER A 67 32.23 -14.12 -41.35
C SER A 67 30.97 -14.97 -41.34
N LEU A 68 31.06 -16.24 -41.77
CA LEU A 68 29.94 -17.19 -41.70
C LEU A 68 29.58 -17.51 -40.23
N LYS A 69 30.58 -17.70 -39.36
CA LYS A 69 30.34 -17.90 -37.91
C LYS A 69 29.65 -16.70 -37.27
N VAL A 70 30.05 -15.46 -37.64
CA VAL A 70 29.37 -14.25 -37.16
C VAL A 70 27.93 -14.18 -37.68
N LYS A 71 27.70 -14.54 -38.95
CA LYS A 71 26.35 -14.63 -39.52
C LYS A 71 25.47 -15.62 -38.76
N ASP A 72 26.00 -16.78 -38.40
CA ASP A 72 25.25 -17.79 -37.63
C ASP A 72 24.97 -17.31 -36.20
N GLY A 73 25.97 -16.73 -35.52
CA GLY A 73 25.81 -16.17 -34.17
C GLY A 73 24.80 -15.03 -34.12
N THR A 74 24.82 -14.12 -35.11
CA THR A 74 23.84 -13.04 -35.23
C THR A 74 22.43 -13.55 -35.53
N THR A 75 22.30 -14.64 -36.30
CA THR A 75 21.01 -15.30 -36.51
C THR A 75 20.44 -15.85 -35.20
N GLN A 76 21.27 -16.52 -34.39
CA GLN A 76 20.86 -17.01 -33.07
C GLN A 76 20.47 -15.86 -32.12
N LEU A 77 21.27 -14.79 -32.08
CA LEU A 77 20.99 -13.62 -31.26
C LEU A 77 19.68 -12.92 -31.67
N ASN A 78 19.44 -12.78 -32.98
CA ASN A 78 18.19 -12.19 -33.49
C ASN A 78 16.97 -13.04 -33.10
N ASN A 79 17.07 -14.36 -33.21
CA ASN A 79 15.99 -15.26 -32.79
C ASN A 79 15.72 -15.14 -31.28
N GLY A 80 16.78 -15.03 -30.46
CA GLY A 80 16.66 -14.77 -29.02
C GLY A 80 16.01 -13.42 -28.72
N ALA A 81 16.38 -12.36 -29.45
CA ALA A 81 15.78 -11.04 -29.30
C ALA A 81 14.29 -11.03 -29.64
N LEU A 82 13.88 -11.71 -30.72
CA LEU A 82 12.47 -11.88 -31.09
C LEU A 82 11.67 -12.67 -30.04
N ALA A 83 12.27 -13.72 -29.47
CA ALA A 83 11.64 -14.47 -28.39
C ALA A 83 11.44 -13.61 -27.14
N LEU A 84 12.45 -12.81 -26.77
CA LEU A 84 12.37 -11.86 -25.66
C LEU A 84 11.33 -10.77 -25.92
N GLN A 85 11.27 -10.22 -27.14
CA GLN A 85 10.25 -9.26 -27.55
C GLN A 85 8.83 -9.84 -27.40
N SER A 86 8.62 -11.08 -27.87
CA SER A 86 7.33 -11.77 -27.70
C SER A 86 6.98 -11.97 -26.22
N GLY A 87 7.95 -12.36 -25.40
CA GLY A 87 7.78 -12.50 -23.96
C GLY A 87 7.42 -11.16 -23.29
N ALA A 88 8.15 -10.10 -23.60
CA ALA A 88 7.88 -8.74 -23.12
C ALA A 88 6.48 -8.28 -23.53
N GLY A 89 6.06 -8.54 -24.78
CA GLY A 89 4.72 -8.22 -25.26
C GLY A 89 3.60 -8.95 -24.50
N LYS A 90 3.82 -10.22 -24.13
CA LYS A 90 2.86 -10.98 -23.28
C LYS A 90 2.78 -10.43 -21.87
N ILE A 91 3.92 -10.03 -21.29
CA ILE A 91 3.92 -9.40 -19.96
C ILE A 91 3.20 -8.06 -20.05
N TYR A 92 3.53 -7.22 -21.04
CA TYR A 92 2.90 -5.92 -21.25
C TYR A 92 1.37 -6.05 -21.36
N SER A 93 0.85 -6.95 -22.20
CA SER A 93 -0.59 -7.16 -22.32
C SER A 93 -1.22 -7.73 -21.05
N GLY A 94 -0.57 -8.69 -20.38
CA GLY A 94 -1.04 -9.20 -19.08
C GLY A 94 -1.11 -8.12 -18.01
N VAL A 95 -0.13 -7.23 -17.97
CA VAL A 95 -0.09 -6.11 -17.03
C VAL A 95 -1.16 -5.08 -17.38
N ARG A 96 -1.24 -4.66 -18.65
CA ARG A 96 -2.17 -3.63 -19.12
C ARG A 96 -3.63 -4.07 -19.05
N ASP A 97 -3.90 -5.30 -19.47
CA ASP A 97 -5.27 -5.77 -19.68
C ASP A 97 -5.84 -6.48 -18.43
N GLN A 98 -4.99 -6.95 -17.50
CA GLN A 98 -5.45 -7.68 -16.30
C GLN A 98 -4.97 -7.03 -15.00
N LEU A 99 -3.66 -6.85 -14.81
CA LEU A 99 -3.12 -6.42 -13.52
C LEU A 99 -3.48 -4.97 -13.19
N ALA A 100 -3.21 -4.04 -14.11
CA ALA A 100 -3.50 -2.61 -13.93
C ALA A 100 -4.99 -2.35 -13.62
N PRO A 101 -5.96 -2.86 -14.41
CA PRO A 101 -7.37 -2.69 -14.09
C PRO A 101 -7.78 -3.38 -12.77
N GLY A 102 -7.13 -4.50 -12.42
CA GLY A 102 -7.34 -5.17 -11.14
C GLY A 102 -6.88 -4.34 -9.95
N VAL A 103 -5.70 -3.72 -10.07
CA VAL A 103 -5.14 -2.81 -9.06
C VAL A 103 -5.98 -1.54 -8.94
N ASP A 104 -6.47 -0.97 -10.04
CA ASP A 104 -7.35 0.21 -10.01
C ASP A 104 -8.68 -0.10 -9.31
N LYS A 105 -9.27 -1.26 -9.59
CA LYS A 105 -10.48 -1.74 -8.89
C LYS A 105 -10.22 -1.95 -7.40
N LEU A 106 -9.09 -2.56 -7.04
CA LEU A 106 -8.73 -2.77 -5.64
C LEU A 106 -8.52 -1.43 -4.94
N HIS A 107 -7.82 -0.48 -5.57
CA HIS A 107 -7.60 0.87 -5.07
C HIS A 107 -8.93 1.62 -4.85
N ALA A 108 -9.86 1.54 -5.80
CA ALA A 108 -11.20 2.12 -5.63
C ALA A 108 -11.97 1.47 -4.46
N GLY A 109 -11.86 0.14 -4.33
CA GLY A 109 -12.49 -0.63 -3.25
C GLY A 109 -11.95 -0.27 -1.87
N THR A 110 -10.63 -0.14 -1.73
CA THR A 110 -9.98 0.24 -0.46
C THR A 110 -10.22 1.70 -0.11
N THR A 111 -10.26 2.61 -1.10
CA THR A 111 -10.66 4.01 -0.88
C THR A 111 -12.09 4.08 -0.35
N LYS A 112 -13.00 3.28 -0.92
CA LYS A 112 -14.38 3.20 -0.43
C LYS A 112 -14.42 2.63 1.00
N LEU A 113 -13.68 1.56 1.28
CA LEU A 113 -13.59 0.96 2.61
C LEU A 113 -13.10 1.97 3.65
N GLN A 114 -12.00 2.67 3.38
CA GLN A 114 -11.45 3.71 4.24
C GLN A 114 -12.49 4.80 4.53
N ASN A 115 -13.19 5.28 3.50
CA ASN A 115 -14.25 6.27 3.64
C ASN A 115 -15.44 5.74 4.45
N ASP A 116 -15.87 4.51 4.23
CA ASP A 116 -16.97 3.90 4.99
C ASP A 116 -16.59 3.71 6.47
N VAL A 117 -15.33 3.33 6.76
CA VAL A 117 -14.81 3.25 8.13
C VAL A 117 -14.82 4.63 8.80
N LEU A 118 -14.17 5.61 8.20
CA LEU A 118 -13.99 6.93 8.82
C LEU A 118 -15.29 7.73 8.94
N ASN A 119 -16.15 7.67 7.92
CA ASN A 119 -17.31 8.55 7.83
C ASN A 119 -18.64 7.88 8.27
N LYS A 120 -18.67 6.56 8.44
CA LYS A 120 -19.90 5.85 8.84
C LYS A 120 -19.69 5.02 10.10
N LEU A 121 -18.71 4.11 10.08
CA LEU A 121 -18.51 3.18 11.19
C LEU A 121 -18.00 3.90 12.45
N VAL A 122 -16.98 4.75 12.32
CA VAL A 122 -16.37 5.47 13.45
C VAL A 122 -17.40 6.34 14.20
N PRO A 123 -18.16 7.23 13.53
CA PRO A 123 -19.19 8.00 14.21
C PRO A 123 -20.26 7.11 14.88
N GLY A 124 -20.65 6.02 14.22
CA GLY A 124 -21.64 5.08 14.76
C GLY A 124 -21.16 4.39 16.04
N VAL A 125 -19.93 3.88 16.06
CA VAL A 125 -19.34 3.25 17.26
C VAL A 125 -19.24 4.26 18.41
N TYR A 126 -18.83 5.49 18.13
CA TYR A 126 -18.70 6.52 19.15
C TYR A 126 -20.05 6.92 19.74
N GLN A 127 -21.08 7.05 18.91
CA GLN A 127 -22.45 7.34 19.35
C GLN A 127 -23.04 6.20 20.20
N VAL A 128 -22.84 4.94 19.78
CA VAL A 128 -23.34 3.78 20.52
C VAL A 128 -22.69 3.68 21.89
N ASP A 129 -21.37 3.88 21.99
CA ASP A 129 -20.70 3.85 23.28
C ASP A 129 -21.07 5.04 24.18
N ASP A 130 -21.19 6.25 23.64
CA ASP A 130 -21.69 7.40 24.39
C ASP A 130 -23.11 7.15 24.92
N GLY A 131 -23.98 6.59 24.07
CA GLY A 131 -25.33 6.16 24.45
C GLY A 131 -25.32 5.10 25.56
N ALA A 132 -24.45 4.10 25.46
CA ALA A 132 -24.31 3.05 26.48
C ALA A 132 -23.85 3.63 27.83
N ARG A 133 -22.87 4.54 27.82
CA ARG A 133 -22.40 5.24 29.03
C ARG A 133 -23.47 6.11 29.66
N LYS A 134 -24.25 6.86 28.84
CA LYS A 134 -25.38 7.66 29.32
C LYS A 134 -26.47 6.80 29.94
N LEU A 135 -26.78 5.66 29.30
CA LEU A 135 -27.76 4.71 29.80
C LEU A 135 -27.33 4.10 31.13
N GLN A 136 -26.05 3.71 31.24
CA GLN A 136 -25.45 3.23 32.50
C GLN A 136 -25.55 4.29 33.61
N ALA A 137 -25.16 5.54 33.33
CA ALA A 137 -25.26 6.63 34.29
C ALA A 137 -26.72 6.87 34.75
N GLY A 138 -27.68 6.81 33.83
CA GLY A 138 -29.10 6.91 34.14
C GLY A 138 -29.62 5.76 35.00
N ALA A 139 -29.20 4.52 34.72
CA ALA A 139 -29.56 3.35 35.52
C ALA A 139 -29.02 3.45 36.95
N VAL A 140 -27.77 3.89 37.12
CA VAL A 140 -27.15 4.13 38.43
C VAL A 140 -27.89 5.24 39.19
N ALA A 141 -28.23 6.34 38.52
CA ALA A 141 -28.97 7.44 39.14
C ALA A 141 -30.38 7.02 39.60
N LEU A 142 -31.10 6.25 38.77
CA LEU A 142 -32.42 5.72 39.13
C LEU A 142 -32.33 4.76 40.32
N SER A 143 -31.33 3.86 40.31
CA SER A 143 -31.06 2.95 41.42
C SER A 143 -30.80 3.72 42.73
N ALA A 144 -29.99 4.77 42.67
CA ALA A 144 -29.71 5.63 43.82
C ALA A 144 -30.95 6.35 44.34
N ALA A 145 -31.84 6.81 43.45
CA ALA A 145 -33.09 7.48 43.84
C ALA A 145 -34.11 6.54 44.51
N LEU A 146 -34.01 5.22 44.27
CA LEU A 146 -34.93 4.20 44.80
C LEU A 146 -34.39 3.47 46.03
N THR A 147 -33.11 3.65 46.36
CA THR A 147 -32.45 2.95 47.47
C THR A 147 -32.48 3.83 48.72
N PRO A 148 -33.10 3.41 49.84
CA PRO A 148 -33.15 4.21 51.07
C PRO A 148 -31.78 4.59 51.60
N THR A 149 -31.64 5.78 52.17
CA THR A 149 -30.40 6.20 52.84
C THR A 149 -30.49 6.04 54.36
N ALA A 150 -29.34 5.96 55.04
CA ALA A 150 -29.30 5.81 56.50
C ALA A 150 -29.99 6.95 57.26
N GLY A 151 -30.07 8.15 56.67
CA GLY A 151 -30.74 9.31 57.25
C GLY A 151 -32.22 9.46 56.87
N GLY A 152 -32.70 8.73 55.86
CA GLY A 152 -34.10 8.79 55.41
C GLY A 152 -34.53 10.16 54.88
N ASN A 153 -33.59 11.01 54.46
CA ASN A 153 -33.85 12.40 54.09
C ASN A 153 -32.97 12.91 52.95
N ALA A 154 -32.42 12.01 52.13
CA ALA A 154 -31.63 12.42 51.00
C ALA A 154 -32.48 13.20 49.97
N PRO A 155 -31.97 14.32 49.43
CA PRO A 155 -32.64 15.06 48.37
C PRO A 155 -32.88 14.16 47.15
N ASN A 156 -34.09 14.24 46.57
CA ASN A 156 -34.50 13.47 45.38
C ASN A 156 -34.48 11.94 45.56
N ASN A 157 -34.44 11.44 46.80
CA ASN A 157 -34.61 10.03 47.07
C ASN A 157 -36.09 9.71 47.31
N LEU A 158 -36.67 8.94 46.40
CA LEU A 158 -38.09 8.58 46.39
C LEU A 158 -38.44 7.64 47.56
N ALA A 159 -37.54 6.73 47.90
CA ALA A 159 -37.75 5.78 49.00
C ALA A 159 -37.69 6.47 50.37
N ASP A 160 -36.79 7.43 50.54
CA ASP A 160 -36.72 8.30 51.71
C ASP A 160 -37.98 9.16 51.81
N GLY A 161 -38.41 9.80 50.71
CA GLY A 161 -39.64 10.59 50.66
C GLY A 161 -40.89 9.80 51.04
N ALA A 162 -41.02 8.55 50.57
CA ALA A 162 -42.10 7.64 51.00
C ALA A 162 -42.00 7.32 52.50
N GLY A 163 -40.80 7.13 53.03
CA GLY A 163 -40.56 6.95 54.46
C GLY A 163 -40.95 8.16 55.30
N GLN A 164 -40.64 9.37 54.82
CA GLN A 164 -41.03 10.62 55.49
C GLN A 164 -42.54 10.83 55.48
N LEU A 165 -43.21 10.49 54.38
CA LEU A 165 -44.67 10.57 54.29
C LEU A 165 -45.34 9.66 55.33
N ALA A 166 -44.88 8.40 55.44
CA ALA A 166 -45.35 7.46 56.46
C ALA A 166 -45.11 7.97 57.89
N ALA A 167 -43.91 8.51 58.17
CA ALA A 167 -43.61 9.11 59.46
C ALA A 167 -44.53 10.31 59.78
N GLY A 168 -44.83 11.14 58.78
CA GLY A 168 -45.74 12.28 58.89
C GLY A 168 -47.19 11.86 59.17
N THR A 169 -47.69 10.83 58.49
CA THR A 169 -49.03 10.27 58.71
C THR A 169 -49.17 9.63 60.08
N GLY A 170 -48.13 8.94 60.56
CA GLY A 170 -48.09 8.43 61.93
C GLY A 170 -48.21 9.55 62.97
N ARG A 171 -47.52 10.68 62.76
CA ARG A 171 -47.63 11.87 63.62
C ARG A 171 -49.03 12.50 63.55
N LEU A 172 -49.62 12.59 62.36
CA LEU A 172 -50.98 13.11 62.18
C LEU A 172 -52.02 12.25 62.89
N ALA A 173 -51.92 10.92 62.76
CA ALA A 173 -52.79 9.98 63.44
C ALA A 173 -52.65 10.08 64.98
N ALA A 174 -51.43 10.19 65.49
CA ALA A 174 -51.18 10.39 66.92
C ALA A 174 -51.82 11.70 67.44
N GLY A 175 -51.68 12.80 66.70
CA GLY A 175 -52.31 14.08 67.04
C GLY A 175 -53.85 14.02 66.97
N ALA A 176 -54.40 13.32 65.98
CA ALA A 176 -55.84 13.09 65.87
C ALA A 176 -56.37 12.26 67.07
N GLY A 177 -55.63 11.25 67.51
CA GLY A 177 -55.95 10.47 68.71
C GLY A 177 -55.91 11.29 70.00
N GLN A 178 -54.97 12.22 70.14
CA GLN A 178 -54.95 13.17 71.26
C GLN A 178 -56.17 14.10 71.26
N LEU A 179 -56.56 14.59 70.08
CA LEU A 179 -57.72 15.45 69.92
C LEU A 179 -59.04 14.70 70.20
N ASP A 180 -59.13 13.43 69.80
CA ASP A 180 -60.26 12.54 70.11
C ASP A 180 -60.42 12.31 71.62
N ALA A 181 -59.30 12.06 72.32
CA ALA A 181 -59.28 11.93 73.78
C ALA A 181 -59.72 13.24 74.47
N GLY A 182 -59.27 14.39 73.95
CA GLY A 182 -59.69 15.71 74.40
C GLY A 182 -61.19 15.96 74.19
N ALA A 183 -61.72 15.62 73.01
CA ALA A 183 -63.14 15.73 72.68
C ALA A 183 -64.00 14.82 73.58
N THR A 184 -63.53 13.61 73.86
CA THR A 184 -64.18 12.68 74.80
C THR A 184 -64.21 13.26 76.21
N SER A 185 -63.10 13.86 76.67
CA SER A 185 -63.02 14.53 77.97
C SER A 185 -63.94 15.75 78.05
N LEU A 186 -64.02 16.56 76.98
CA LEU A 186 -64.91 17.71 76.88
C LEU A 186 -66.38 17.29 76.95
N SER A 187 -66.76 16.27 76.17
CA SER A 187 -68.12 15.70 76.20
C SER A 187 -68.50 15.21 77.60
N ALA A 188 -67.59 14.47 78.26
CA ALA A 188 -67.80 14.02 79.64
C ALA A 188 -67.98 15.21 80.62
N GLY A 189 -67.16 16.25 80.48
CA GLY A 189 -67.29 17.48 81.27
C GLY A 189 -68.61 18.23 81.03
N THR A 190 -69.06 18.32 79.78
CA THR A 190 -70.36 18.93 79.46
C THR A 190 -71.53 18.09 79.94
N ALA A 191 -71.43 16.76 79.95
CA ALA A 191 -72.44 15.88 80.51
C ALA A 191 -72.53 16.05 82.03
N ALA A 192 -71.38 16.17 82.70
CA ALA A 192 -71.34 16.49 84.13
C ALA A 192 -71.94 17.87 84.43
N LEU A 193 -71.63 18.91 83.62
CA LEU A 193 -72.20 20.24 83.73
C LEU A 193 -73.73 20.21 83.55
N LYS A 194 -74.21 19.52 82.51
CA LYS A 194 -75.63 19.30 82.21
C LYS A 194 -76.35 18.64 83.38
N ASN A 195 -75.76 17.60 83.96
CA ASN A 195 -76.32 16.92 85.13
C ASN A 195 -76.38 17.87 86.34
N GLY A 196 -75.34 18.68 86.57
CA GLY A 196 -75.32 19.69 87.63
C GLY A 196 -76.36 20.81 87.43
N THR A 197 -76.55 21.30 86.20
CA THR A 197 -77.60 22.28 85.89
C THR A 197 -78.99 21.67 86.02
N ALA A 198 -79.19 20.42 85.60
CA ALA A 198 -80.44 19.70 85.79
C ALA A 198 -80.77 19.52 87.29
N GLN A 199 -79.77 19.29 88.14
CA GLN A 199 -79.92 19.30 89.60
C GLN A 199 -80.30 20.69 90.14
N LEU A 200 -79.77 21.78 89.57
CA LEU A 200 -80.12 23.16 89.94
C LEU A 200 -81.54 23.57 89.48
N THR A 201 -81.96 23.17 88.28
CA THR A 201 -83.27 23.51 87.71
C THR A 201 -84.39 22.57 88.18
N GLY A 202 -84.03 21.40 88.72
CA GLY A 202 -84.93 20.34 89.17
C GLY A 202 -85.22 19.30 88.07
N TYR A 203 -85.33 18.03 88.46
CA TYR A 203 -86.00 17.00 87.65
C TYR A 203 -87.44 17.47 87.40
N PRO A 204 -88.04 17.28 86.21
CA PRO A 204 -89.44 17.56 86.02
C PRO A 204 -90.21 16.75 87.05
N GLY A 205 -90.82 17.43 88.02
CA GLY A 205 -91.67 16.79 89.02
C GLY A 205 -92.68 15.95 88.25
N ALA A 206 -92.64 14.63 88.46
CA ALA A 206 -93.58 13.74 87.82
C ALA A 206 -95.00 14.23 88.14
N GLY A 207 -95.72 14.71 87.12
CA GLY A 207 -97.13 15.10 87.24
C GLY A 207 -97.45 16.52 87.69
N ASN A 208 -96.59 17.53 87.44
CA ASN A 208 -96.89 18.96 87.69
C ASN A 208 -97.20 19.32 89.18
N ASP A 209 -96.61 18.61 90.15
CA ASP A 209 -96.77 18.88 91.59
C ASP A 209 -95.64 19.81 92.11
N PRO A 210 -95.95 21.05 92.57
CA PRO A 210 -94.96 22.00 93.07
C PRO A 210 -94.31 21.61 94.41
N THR A 211 -94.91 20.65 95.14
CA THR A 211 -94.37 20.17 96.43
C THR A 211 -93.38 19.01 96.27
N LYS A 212 -93.19 18.54 95.03
CA LYS A 212 -92.34 17.39 94.69
C LYS A 212 -91.27 17.71 93.62
N GLY A 213 -90.97 19.00 93.41
CA GLY A 213 -89.91 19.48 92.53
C GLY A 213 -88.99 20.48 93.24
N ASP A 214 -87.71 20.49 92.89
CA ASP A 214 -86.65 21.06 93.72
C ASP A 214 -86.38 22.59 93.55
N GLY A 215 -85.42 23.05 94.37
CA GLY A 215 -85.52 24.22 95.24
C GLY A 215 -85.27 25.62 94.68
N LEU A 216 -85.14 25.87 93.37
CA LEU A 216 -85.12 27.26 92.84
C LEU A 216 -86.47 27.67 92.25
N ALA A 217 -87.11 26.77 91.50
CA ALA A 217 -88.47 26.99 90.98
C ALA A 217 -89.49 26.96 92.14
N ALA A 218 -89.35 25.98 93.04
CA ALA A 218 -90.14 25.90 94.27
C ALA A 218 -89.85 27.06 95.25
N LEU A 219 -88.61 27.54 95.35
CA LEU A 219 -88.27 28.74 96.13
C LEU A 219 -88.86 30.01 95.50
N SER A 220 -88.80 30.17 94.18
CA SER A 220 -89.44 31.29 93.49
C SER A 220 -90.96 31.27 93.72
N GLN A 221 -91.63 30.13 93.51
CA GLN A 221 -93.07 30.00 93.76
C GLN A 221 -93.44 30.14 95.23
N GLY A 222 -92.62 29.64 96.16
CA GLY A 222 -92.81 29.80 97.60
C GLY A 222 -92.62 31.25 98.05
N LEU A 223 -91.68 31.99 97.45
CA LEU A 223 -91.51 33.43 97.66
C LEU A 223 -92.65 34.23 97.03
N ASP A 224 -93.16 33.84 95.85
CA ASP A 224 -94.36 34.43 95.23
C ASP A 224 -95.60 34.21 96.12
N GLN A 225 -95.74 33.02 96.72
CA GLN A 225 -96.80 32.71 97.70
C GLN A 225 -96.64 33.50 99.01
N LEU A 226 -95.40 33.72 99.47
CA LEU A 226 -95.10 34.53 100.66
C LEU A 226 -95.35 36.02 100.40
N GLU A 227 -95.04 36.52 99.21
CA GLU A 227 -95.40 37.87 98.74
C GLU A 227 -96.92 38.04 98.65
N ALA A 228 -97.63 37.05 98.09
CA ALA A 228 -99.10 37.03 98.03
C ALA A 228 -99.73 37.00 99.45
N ALA A 229 -99.17 36.19 100.37
CA ALA A 229 -99.59 36.17 101.77
C ALA A 229 -99.31 37.50 102.49
N ALA A 230 -98.20 38.18 102.16
CA ALA A 230 -97.89 39.51 102.67
C ALA A 230 -98.80 40.64 102.10
N ASN A 231 -99.59 40.35 101.05
CA ASN A 231 -100.61 41.23 100.48
C ASN A 231 -102.03 40.97 101.02
N GLY A 232 -102.20 40.02 101.94
CA GLY A 232 -103.46 39.77 102.65
C GLY A 232 -103.83 40.88 103.66
N PRO A 233 -105.12 41.04 103.99
CA PRO A 233 -105.57 42.10 104.90
C PRO A 233 -105.29 41.70 106.35
N GLN A 234 -104.18 42.20 106.94
CA GLN A 234 -104.12 42.77 108.31
C GLN A 234 -102.67 43.03 108.80
N GLY A 235 -102.43 44.27 109.23
CA GLY A 235 -101.79 44.64 110.50
C GLY A 235 -100.38 44.15 110.89
N LEU A 236 -99.45 45.11 110.98
CA LEU A 236 -98.37 45.23 111.99
C LEU A 236 -97.05 44.44 111.83
N VAL A 237 -96.23 44.78 110.82
CA VAL A 237 -94.75 44.70 110.83
C VAL A 237 -94.23 45.80 109.87
N PRO A 238 -92.96 46.29 109.90
CA PRO A 238 -92.38 47.08 108.79
C PRO A 238 -92.24 46.24 107.51
N LEU A 239 -93.38 45.91 106.91
CA LEU A 239 -93.55 44.89 105.88
C LEU A 239 -92.93 45.34 104.54
N ALA A 240 -92.69 46.63 104.33
CA ALA A 240 -92.13 47.16 103.09
C ALA A 240 -90.70 46.68 102.81
N VAL A 241 -89.84 46.61 103.84
CA VAL A 241 -88.43 46.19 103.68
C VAL A 241 -88.35 44.67 103.46
N ILE A 242 -89.16 43.89 104.17
CA ILE A 242 -89.20 42.42 104.01
C ILE A 242 -89.80 42.03 102.65
N LYS A 243 -90.84 42.76 102.18
CA LYS A 243 -91.42 42.57 100.84
C LYS A 243 -90.41 42.85 99.72
N ASP A 244 -89.69 43.96 99.80
CA ASP A 244 -88.69 44.32 98.79
C ASP A 244 -87.53 43.31 98.75
N GLN A 245 -87.11 42.77 99.89
CA GLN A 245 -86.10 41.71 99.95
C GLN A 245 -86.61 40.37 99.39
N ILE A 246 -87.88 40.00 99.64
CA ILE A 246 -88.52 38.79 99.09
C ILE A 246 -88.66 38.89 97.57
N ALA A 247 -89.14 40.03 97.05
CA ALA A 247 -89.27 40.26 95.61
C ALA A 247 -87.88 40.25 94.91
N LYS A 248 -86.86 40.85 95.53
CA LYS A 248 -85.48 40.78 95.04
C LYS A 248 -84.91 39.36 95.03
N LEU A 249 -85.27 38.55 96.01
CA LEU A 249 -84.84 37.15 96.10
C LEU A 249 -85.57 36.27 95.08
N ALA A 250 -86.87 36.47 94.86
CA ALA A 250 -87.66 35.78 93.84
C ALA A 250 -87.18 36.13 92.42
N ASP A 251 -86.91 37.42 92.17
CA ASP A 251 -86.31 37.87 90.91
C ASP A 251 -84.89 37.32 90.71
N GLY A 252 -84.08 37.27 91.77
CA GLY A 252 -82.78 36.60 91.77
C GLY A 252 -82.89 35.10 91.44
N GLY A 253 -83.89 34.41 92.02
CA GLY A 253 -84.18 33.00 91.75
C GLY A 253 -84.61 32.75 90.31
N ARG A 254 -85.51 33.57 89.75
CA ARG A 254 -85.91 33.50 88.33
C ARG A 254 -84.73 33.74 87.39
N ARG A 255 -83.88 34.73 87.68
CA ARG A 255 -82.64 35.01 86.93
C ARG A 255 -81.67 33.84 86.98
N ALA A 256 -81.49 33.22 88.14
CA ALA A 256 -80.62 32.05 88.31
C ALA A 256 -81.17 30.81 87.58
N TYR A 257 -82.49 30.57 87.61
CA TYR A 257 -83.13 29.51 86.84
C TYR A 257 -82.97 29.73 85.32
N ALA A 258 -83.26 30.94 84.84
CA ALA A 258 -83.04 31.29 83.44
C ALA A 258 -81.57 31.14 83.02
N GLY A 259 -80.63 31.56 83.89
CA GLY A 259 -79.20 31.38 83.70
C GLY A 259 -78.77 29.90 83.66
N ALA A 260 -79.36 29.05 84.51
CA ALA A 260 -79.12 27.61 84.49
C ALA A 260 -79.65 26.94 83.21
N GLY A 261 -80.82 27.36 82.72
CA GLY A 261 -81.36 26.92 81.43
C GLY A 261 -80.51 27.37 80.24
N GLN A 262 -79.97 28.59 80.27
CA GLN A 262 -79.01 29.06 79.28
C GLN A 262 -77.69 28.26 79.31
N LEU A 263 -77.22 27.91 80.51
CA LEU A 263 -76.02 27.10 80.71
C LEU A 263 -76.21 25.66 80.22
N ASP A 264 -77.37 25.04 80.48
CA ASP A 264 -77.74 23.72 79.95
C ASP A 264 -77.77 23.70 78.42
N ALA A 265 -78.45 24.68 77.82
CA ALA A 265 -78.48 24.83 76.36
C ALA A 265 -77.07 25.06 75.78
N GLY A 266 -76.22 25.81 76.49
CA GLY A 266 -74.81 25.99 76.14
C GLY A 266 -74.01 24.68 76.24
N ALA A 267 -74.21 23.91 77.32
CA ALA A 267 -73.56 22.62 77.54
C ALA A 267 -73.98 21.58 76.50
N ALA A 268 -75.25 21.56 76.12
CA ALA A 268 -75.76 20.70 75.03
C ALA A 268 -75.08 21.04 73.70
N LYS A 269 -75.04 22.32 73.32
CA LYS A 269 -74.33 22.77 72.09
C LYS A 269 -72.85 22.41 72.12
N LEU A 270 -72.18 22.57 73.27
CA LEU A 270 -70.77 22.24 73.42
C LEU A 270 -70.54 20.72 73.34
N ASN A 271 -71.44 19.91 73.91
CA ASN A 271 -71.40 18.46 73.80
C ASN A 271 -71.61 17.99 72.35
N ASP A 272 -72.55 18.59 71.62
CA ASP A 272 -72.77 18.31 70.20
C ASP A 272 -71.53 18.67 69.39
N GLY A 273 -70.91 19.83 69.67
CA GLY A 273 -69.64 20.24 69.07
C GLY A 273 -68.50 19.27 69.40
N ALA A 274 -68.41 18.76 70.63
CA ALA A 274 -67.44 17.74 71.02
C ALA A 274 -67.69 16.41 70.29
N GLY A 275 -68.95 16.02 70.09
CA GLY A 275 -69.33 14.86 69.30
C GLY A 275 -68.96 14.99 67.82
N GLN A 276 -69.19 16.17 67.23
CA GLN A 276 -68.75 16.48 65.87
C GLN A 276 -67.22 16.46 65.74
N LEU A 277 -66.50 17.05 66.71
CA LEU A 277 -65.04 17.01 66.75
C LEU A 277 -64.51 15.57 66.80
N LYS A 278 -65.11 14.74 67.65
CA LYS A 278 -64.78 13.31 67.77
C LYS A 278 -64.99 12.55 66.46
N ALA A 279 -66.12 12.77 65.78
CA ALA A 279 -66.39 12.17 64.48
C ALA A 279 -65.37 12.63 63.41
N GLY A 280 -64.99 13.92 63.46
CA GLY A 280 -63.95 14.50 62.63
C GLY A 280 -62.57 13.89 62.86
N THR A 281 -62.16 13.71 64.11
CA THR A 281 -60.88 13.06 64.47
C THR A 281 -60.86 11.58 64.13
N GLY A 282 -61.99 10.89 64.24
CA GLY A 282 -62.15 9.53 63.73
C GLY A 282 -61.92 9.44 62.22
N SER A 283 -62.56 10.33 61.45
CA SER A 283 -62.35 10.43 60.00
C SER A 283 -60.89 10.77 59.63
N LEU A 284 -60.27 11.69 60.37
CA LEU A 284 -58.88 12.08 60.16
C LEU A 284 -57.90 10.94 60.45
N THR A 285 -58.13 10.19 61.52
CA THR A 285 -57.31 9.02 61.89
C THR A 285 -57.43 7.93 60.82
N ALA A 286 -58.65 7.66 60.33
CA ALA A 286 -58.88 6.70 59.26
C ALA A 286 -58.17 7.13 57.96
N GLY A 287 -58.29 8.39 57.57
CA GLY A 287 -57.58 8.94 56.40
C GLY A 287 -56.06 8.89 56.55
N ALA A 288 -55.52 9.19 57.74
CA ALA A 288 -54.10 9.09 58.02
C ALA A 288 -53.60 7.63 57.94
N ALA A 289 -54.36 6.67 58.43
CA ALA A 289 -54.04 5.24 58.32
C ALA A 289 -54.04 4.76 56.85
N GLN A 290 -54.98 5.23 56.03
CA GLN A 290 -55.00 4.91 54.60
C GLN A 290 -53.77 5.48 53.87
N LEU A 291 -53.36 6.70 54.21
CA LEU A 291 -52.18 7.32 53.61
C LEU A 291 -50.87 6.65 54.07
N ASP A 292 -50.81 6.21 55.34
CA ASP A 292 -49.70 5.43 55.89
C ASP A 292 -49.52 4.08 55.16
N ASP A 293 -50.61 3.32 54.96
CA ASP A 293 -50.60 2.08 54.18
C ASP A 293 -50.13 2.33 52.74
N GLY A 294 -50.65 3.39 52.10
CA GLY A 294 -50.22 3.80 50.76
C GLY A 294 -48.73 4.12 50.68
N ALA A 295 -48.21 4.88 51.65
CA ALA A 295 -46.78 5.22 51.74
C ALA A 295 -45.91 3.97 52.00
N GLY A 296 -46.37 3.06 52.85
CA GLY A 296 -45.70 1.78 53.11
C GLY A 296 -45.61 0.90 51.87
N ARG A 297 -46.71 0.79 51.11
CA ARG A 297 -46.74 0.06 49.83
C ARG A 297 -45.81 0.68 48.79
N LEU A 298 -45.76 2.01 48.72
CA LEU A 298 -44.85 2.71 47.82
C LEU A 298 -43.37 2.42 48.16
N LYS A 299 -43.02 2.51 49.45
CA LYS A 299 -41.66 2.19 49.93
C LYS A 299 -41.27 0.74 49.61
N ALA A 300 -42.16 -0.22 49.84
CA ALA A 300 -41.91 -1.63 49.50
C ALA A 300 -41.74 -1.85 47.98
N GLY A 301 -42.55 -1.16 47.17
CA GLY A 301 -42.43 -1.16 45.72
C GLY A 301 -41.08 -0.62 45.25
N PHE A 302 -40.60 0.49 45.83
CA PHE A 302 -39.28 1.04 45.52
C PHE A 302 -38.15 0.10 45.93
N ALA A 303 -38.22 -0.54 47.10
CA ALA A 303 -37.23 -1.53 47.52
C ALA A 303 -37.15 -2.72 46.55
N THR A 304 -38.31 -3.25 46.14
CA THR A 304 -38.38 -4.36 45.17
C THR A 304 -37.81 -3.96 43.81
N LEU A 305 -38.12 -2.75 43.34
CA LEU A 305 -37.59 -2.25 42.06
C LEU A 305 -36.07 -2.02 42.14
N ALA A 306 -35.58 -1.44 43.24
CA ALA A 306 -34.16 -1.23 43.47
C ALA A 306 -33.39 -2.56 43.47
N GLU A 307 -33.93 -3.61 44.11
CA GLU A 307 -33.34 -4.94 44.10
C GLU A 307 -33.23 -5.51 42.67
N LYS A 308 -34.30 -5.42 41.88
CA LYS A 308 -34.29 -5.87 40.48
C LYS A 308 -33.34 -5.06 39.59
N LEU A 309 -33.24 -3.75 39.80
CA LEU A 309 -32.31 -2.90 39.05
C LEU A 309 -30.84 -3.23 39.38
N ASN A 310 -30.57 -3.56 40.64
CA ASN A 310 -29.22 -3.84 41.15
C ASN A 310 -28.87 -5.33 41.20
N ALA A 311 -29.65 -6.21 40.56
CA ALA A 311 -29.31 -7.62 40.51
C ALA A 311 -27.90 -7.81 39.92
N THR A 312 -27.04 -8.53 40.65
CA THR A 312 -25.61 -8.66 40.36
C THR A 312 -25.24 -9.98 39.68
N ASP A 313 -26.22 -10.85 39.44
CA ASP A 313 -26.02 -12.12 38.73
C ASP A 313 -25.60 -11.85 37.28
N PRO A 314 -24.38 -12.24 36.84
CA PRO A 314 -23.97 -12.06 35.46
C PRO A 314 -24.81 -12.83 34.43
N GLN A 315 -25.51 -13.90 34.85
CA GLN A 315 -26.40 -14.68 33.97
C GLN A 315 -27.80 -14.06 33.86
N ASN A 316 -28.18 -13.24 34.84
CA ASN A 316 -29.45 -12.51 34.84
C ASN A 316 -29.24 -11.11 35.45
N PRO A 317 -28.51 -10.24 34.75
CA PRO A 317 -28.09 -8.97 35.32
C PRO A 317 -29.28 -8.03 35.47
N GLY A 318 -29.29 -7.28 36.57
CA GLY A 318 -30.15 -6.13 36.71
C GLY A 318 -29.76 -5.04 35.70
N VAL A 319 -30.64 -4.04 35.53
CA VAL A 319 -30.42 -2.96 34.55
C VAL A 319 -29.08 -2.25 34.78
N VAL A 320 -28.66 -2.06 36.04
CA VAL A 320 -27.38 -1.39 36.35
C VAL A 320 -26.19 -2.21 35.85
N LEU A 321 -26.15 -3.51 36.18
CA LEU A 321 -25.06 -4.38 35.73
C LEU A 321 -25.10 -4.58 34.21
N GLY A 322 -26.29 -4.82 33.64
CA GLY A 322 -26.45 -5.04 32.20
C GLY A 322 -26.00 -3.84 31.37
N THR A 323 -26.32 -2.62 31.80
CA THR A 323 -25.86 -1.39 31.14
C THR A 323 -24.37 -1.13 31.34
N SER A 324 -23.79 -1.55 32.47
CA SER A 324 -22.33 -1.54 32.67
C SER A 324 -21.61 -2.49 31.73
N MET A 325 -22.11 -3.72 31.58
CA MET A 325 -21.56 -4.71 30.64
C MET A 325 -21.67 -4.23 29.19
N LEU A 326 -22.77 -3.57 28.84
CA LEU A 326 -22.95 -2.94 27.53
C LEU A 326 -21.91 -1.84 27.30
N ALA A 327 -21.73 -0.91 28.25
CA ALA A 327 -20.75 0.16 28.17
C ALA A 327 -19.30 -0.36 28.07
N ASP A 328 -18.96 -1.42 28.80
CA ASP A 328 -17.66 -2.08 28.69
C ASP A 328 -17.49 -2.76 27.32
N GLY A 329 -18.53 -3.41 26.82
CA GLY A 329 -18.55 -4.02 25.49
C GLY A 329 -18.33 -3.00 24.38
N THR A 330 -19.04 -1.87 24.42
CA THR A 330 -18.89 -0.79 23.44
C THR A 330 -17.53 -0.10 23.55
N ALA A 331 -16.97 -0.01 24.76
CA ALA A 331 -15.63 0.55 24.97
C ALA A 331 -14.57 -0.33 24.31
N LYS A 332 -14.68 -1.66 24.45
CA LYS A 332 -13.81 -2.61 23.76
C LYS A 332 -13.92 -2.52 22.24
N ILE A 333 -15.13 -2.33 21.69
CA ILE A 333 -15.32 -2.11 20.26
C ILE A 333 -14.63 -0.82 19.81
N ARG A 334 -14.77 0.28 20.59
CA ARG A 334 -14.05 1.52 20.30
C ARG A 334 -12.54 1.31 20.31
N THR A 335 -11.99 0.63 21.31
CA THR A 335 -10.55 0.31 21.35
C THR A 335 -10.12 -0.56 20.17
N GLY A 336 -10.91 -1.54 19.75
CA GLY A 336 -10.62 -2.32 18.54
C GLY A 336 -10.63 -1.49 17.25
N MET A 337 -11.38 -0.39 17.24
CA MET A 337 -11.46 0.52 16.10
C MET A 337 -10.31 1.52 16.07
N ASP A 338 -10.02 2.15 17.20
CA ASP A 338 -9.00 3.20 17.33
C ASP A 338 -7.59 2.64 17.52
N GLY A 339 -7.50 1.41 18.04
CA GLY A 339 -6.29 0.82 18.56
C GLY A 339 -6.14 1.04 20.06
N VAL A 340 -5.16 0.35 20.65
CA VAL A 340 -4.80 0.56 22.05
C VAL A 340 -3.91 1.82 22.13
N PRO A 341 -4.30 2.87 22.87
CA PRO A 341 -3.53 4.11 22.92
C PRO A 341 -2.09 3.86 23.40
N GLY A 342 -1.11 4.29 22.60
CA GLY A 342 0.32 4.15 22.91
C GLY A 342 0.92 2.77 22.62
N ASP A 343 0.14 1.82 22.07
CA ASP A 343 0.62 0.50 21.67
C ASP A 343 0.65 0.37 20.13
N PRO A 344 1.84 0.44 19.50
CA PRO A 344 1.96 0.29 18.05
C PRO A 344 1.63 -1.13 17.56
N ASP A 345 1.67 -2.15 18.42
CA ASP A 345 1.38 -3.53 18.05
C ASP A 345 -0.14 -3.81 17.97
N SER A 346 -0.96 -2.87 18.45
CA SER A 346 -2.43 -2.95 18.48
C SER A 346 -3.10 -1.75 17.79
N PRO A 347 -2.88 -1.50 16.49
CA PRO A 347 -3.18 -0.20 15.88
C PRO A 347 -4.64 0.02 15.45
N GLY A 348 -5.53 -0.94 15.70
CA GLY A 348 -6.96 -0.82 15.42
C GLY A 348 -7.35 -0.81 13.93
N LEU A 349 -8.67 -0.83 13.69
CA LEU A 349 -9.24 -0.91 12.34
C LEU A 349 -8.95 0.33 11.48
N ILE A 350 -8.93 1.53 12.08
CA ILE A 350 -8.66 2.78 11.35
C ILE A 350 -7.26 2.74 10.72
N TYR A 351 -6.26 2.32 11.49
CA TYR A 351 -4.90 2.18 10.99
C TYR A 351 -4.79 1.11 9.91
N ALA A 352 -5.42 -0.05 10.11
CA ALA A 352 -5.40 -1.13 9.12
C ALA A 352 -6.00 -0.68 7.78
N ALA A 353 -7.12 0.06 7.79
CA ALA A 353 -7.73 0.61 6.59
C ALA A 353 -6.80 1.60 5.85
N ASN A 354 -6.12 2.48 6.60
CA ASN A 354 -5.15 3.43 6.03
C ASN A 354 -3.93 2.72 5.43
N ASN A 355 -3.35 1.74 6.12
CA ASN A 355 -2.17 1.04 5.63
C ASN A 355 -2.47 0.15 4.42
N LEU A 356 -3.66 -0.43 4.37
CA LEU A 356 -4.12 -1.15 3.18
C LEU A 356 -4.21 -0.20 1.97
N GLN A 357 -4.73 1.02 2.17
CA GLN A 357 -4.80 2.05 1.13
C GLN A 357 -3.40 2.50 0.66
N ASP A 358 -2.46 2.68 1.59
CA ASP A 358 -1.08 3.02 1.25
C ASP A 358 -0.39 1.88 0.47
N GLY A 359 -0.61 0.64 0.91
CA GLY A 359 -0.08 -0.56 0.25
C GLY A 359 -0.57 -0.68 -1.19
N ILE A 360 -1.88 -0.49 -1.43
CA ILE A 360 -2.41 -0.55 -2.79
C ILE A 360 -1.99 0.64 -3.65
N THR A 361 -1.76 1.81 -3.05
CA THR A 361 -1.22 2.98 -3.75
C THR A 361 0.21 2.70 -4.23
N LYS A 362 1.04 2.07 -3.40
CA LYS A 362 2.39 1.63 -3.79
C LYS A 362 2.35 0.55 -4.87
N LEU A 363 1.41 -0.40 -4.78
CA LEU A 363 1.22 -1.41 -5.82
C LEU A 363 0.80 -0.77 -7.16
N SER A 364 -0.13 0.19 -7.13
CA SER A 364 -0.55 0.95 -8.30
C SER A 364 0.62 1.71 -8.93
N ALA A 365 1.42 2.40 -8.12
CA ALA A 365 2.64 3.07 -8.59
C ALA A 365 3.66 2.08 -9.19
N GLY A 366 3.79 0.86 -8.65
CA GLY A 366 4.66 -0.17 -9.23
C GLY A 366 4.18 -0.72 -10.57
N VAL A 367 2.86 -0.77 -10.79
CA VAL A 367 2.26 -1.29 -12.03
C VAL A 367 2.18 -0.21 -13.11
N ASN A 368 1.57 0.92 -12.77
CA ASN A 368 1.22 2.01 -13.68
C ASN A 368 2.30 3.11 -13.77
N GLY A 369 3.23 3.13 -12.84
CA GLY A 369 4.18 4.23 -12.64
C GLY A 369 3.65 5.23 -11.63
N GLY A 370 4.54 5.71 -10.75
CA GLY A 370 4.19 6.67 -9.70
C GLY A 370 4.25 8.14 -10.13
N GLY A 371 4.45 8.41 -11.43
CA GLY A 371 4.83 9.73 -11.94
C GLY A 371 6.30 10.10 -11.69
N ASP A 372 7.04 9.25 -10.99
CA ASP A 372 8.49 9.35 -10.80
C ASP A 372 9.21 8.71 -12.01
N PRO A 373 10.06 9.46 -12.75
CA PRO A 373 10.87 8.88 -13.82
C PRO A 373 11.76 7.72 -13.38
N ALA A 374 12.16 7.65 -12.10
CA ALA A 374 12.94 6.54 -11.54
C ALA A 374 12.08 5.30 -11.27
N ASN A 375 10.76 5.44 -11.18
CA ASN A 375 9.81 4.34 -11.11
C ASN A 375 8.72 4.50 -12.20
N PRO A 376 9.07 4.19 -13.46
CA PRO A 376 8.16 4.34 -14.58
C PRO A 376 7.05 3.26 -14.57
N GLY A 377 7.12 2.31 -13.64
CA GLY A 377 6.19 1.20 -13.51
C GLY A 377 6.48 0.06 -14.47
N LEU A 378 5.83 -1.07 -14.21
CA LEU A 378 6.00 -2.30 -14.98
C LEU A 378 5.55 -2.14 -16.45
N LEU A 379 4.51 -1.34 -16.72
CA LEU A 379 4.05 -1.07 -18.08
C LEU A 379 5.14 -0.40 -18.93
N ALA A 380 5.66 0.74 -18.48
CA ALA A 380 6.71 1.44 -19.21
C ALA A 380 8.02 0.63 -19.27
N GLY A 381 8.35 -0.12 -18.21
CA GLY A 381 9.53 -0.99 -18.22
C GLY A 381 9.46 -2.11 -19.27
N THR A 382 8.27 -2.69 -19.47
CA THR A 382 8.06 -3.74 -20.49
C THR A 382 7.97 -3.18 -21.91
N GLU A 383 7.48 -1.96 -22.07
CA GLU A 383 7.53 -1.21 -23.33
C GLU A 383 8.98 -0.87 -23.72
N ALA A 384 9.77 -0.33 -22.80
CA ALA A 384 11.19 -0.04 -23.01
C ALA A 384 12.00 -1.31 -23.36
N LEU A 385 11.67 -2.46 -22.75
CA LEU A 385 12.28 -3.74 -23.10
C LEU A 385 11.93 -4.17 -24.54
N SER A 386 10.68 -3.97 -24.98
CA SER A 386 10.24 -4.24 -26.35
C SER A 386 10.97 -3.34 -27.37
N GLU A 387 11.14 -2.06 -27.06
CA GLU A 387 11.91 -1.12 -27.88
C GLU A 387 13.39 -1.52 -27.97
N GLY A 388 14.01 -1.85 -26.83
CA GLY A 388 15.41 -2.30 -26.77
C GLY A 388 15.66 -3.58 -27.57
N THR A 389 14.75 -4.55 -27.51
CA THR A 389 14.85 -5.79 -28.30
C THR A 389 14.64 -5.55 -29.79
N THR A 390 13.78 -4.59 -30.15
CA THR A 390 13.61 -4.14 -31.54
C THR A 390 14.90 -3.53 -32.08
N ALA A 391 15.54 -2.64 -31.31
CA ALA A 391 16.82 -2.04 -31.67
C ALA A 391 17.93 -3.09 -31.79
N LEU A 392 17.99 -4.06 -30.87
CA LEU A 392 18.93 -5.18 -30.93
C LEU A 392 18.74 -6.01 -32.20
N SER A 393 17.50 -6.37 -32.53
CA SER A 393 17.16 -7.12 -33.75
C SER A 393 17.63 -6.37 -35.01
N GLN A 394 17.36 -5.07 -35.10
CA GLN A 394 17.83 -4.23 -36.21
C GLN A 394 19.36 -4.21 -36.32
N GLY A 395 20.07 -4.03 -35.20
CA GLY A 395 21.53 -4.06 -35.16
C GLY A 395 22.12 -5.41 -35.59
N THR A 396 21.49 -6.51 -35.18
CA THR A 396 21.91 -7.85 -35.64
C THR A 396 21.69 -8.07 -37.13
N GLY A 397 20.59 -7.55 -37.70
CA GLY A 397 20.34 -7.59 -39.14
C GLY A 397 21.38 -6.80 -39.95
N GLN A 398 21.83 -5.65 -39.43
CA GLN A 398 22.92 -4.88 -40.02
C GLN A 398 24.25 -5.65 -39.99
N LEU A 399 24.60 -6.24 -38.83
CA LEU A 399 25.83 -7.02 -38.69
C LEU A 399 25.83 -8.28 -39.59
N GLN A 400 24.67 -8.95 -39.70
CA GLN A 400 24.49 -10.10 -40.58
C GLN A 400 24.72 -9.71 -42.05
N SER A 401 24.17 -8.56 -42.47
CA SER A 401 24.35 -8.02 -43.82
C SER A 401 25.81 -7.68 -44.12
N GLY A 402 26.49 -6.98 -43.19
CA GLY A 402 27.92 -6.66 -43.34
C GLY A 402 28.82 -7.91 -43.37
N SER A 403 28.51 -8.92 -42.57
CA SER A 403 29.25 -10.20 -42.57
C SER A 403 29.06 -10.96 -43.88
N ALA A 404 27.85 -10.92 -44.46
CA ALA A 404 27.60 -11.51 -45.77
C ALA A 404 28.39 -10.79 -46.89
N GLN A 405 28.47 -9.45 -46.84
CA GLN A 405 29.28 -8.67 -47.77
C GLN A 405 30.77 -8.97 -47.64
N LEU A 406 31.28 -9.13 -46.40
CA LEU A 406 32.68 -9.50 -46.16
C LEU A 406 32.99 -10.91 -46.68
N ALA A 407 32.08 -11.87 -46.47
CA ALA A 407 32.21 -13.23 -46.99
C ALA A 407 32.22 -13.27 -48.53
N ASP A 408 31.39 -12.46 -49.20
CA ASP A 408 31.38 -12.31 -50.66
C ASP A 408 32.67 -11.66 -51.17
N GLY A 409 33.11 -10.57 -50.54
CA GLY A 409 34.35 -9.88 -50.91
C GLY A 409 35.61 -10.74 -50.74
N THR A 410 35.68 -11.52 -49.67
CA THR A 410 36.78 -12.47 -49.44
C THR A 410 36.74 -13.66 -50.40
N GLY A 411 35.55 -14.12 -50.82
CA GLY A 411 35.40 -15.08 -51.91
C GLY A 411 35.97 -14.55 -53.23
N LYS A 412 35.65 -13.30 -53.59
CA LYS A 412 36.21 -12.64 -54.79
C LYS A 412 37.73 -12.47 -54.72
N LEU A 413 38.27 -12.14 -53.53
CA LEU A 413 39.71 -12.04 -53.30
C LEU A 413 40.39 -13.41 -53.46
N ALA A 414 39.79 -14.47 -52.91
CA ALA A 414 40.26 -15.85 -53.06
C ALA A 414 40.32 -16.25 -54.55
N ASP A 415 39.26 -15.99 -55.31
CA ASP A 415 39.21 -16.24 -56.76
C ASP A 415 40.30 -15.47 -57.52
N GLY A 416 40.51 -14.19 -57.17
CA GLY A 416 41.54 -13.34 -57.75
C GLY A 416 42.96 -13.85 -57.45
N ASN A 417 43.21 -14.28 -56.21
CA ASN A 417 44.48 -14.86 -55.81
C ASN A 417 44.72 -16.22 -56.49
N GLY A 418 43.69 -17.03 -56.70
CA GLY A 418 43.80 -18.27 -57.48
C GLY A 418 44.26 -18.00 -58.91
N LYS A 419 43.67 -16.99 -59.57
CA LYS A 419 44.11 -16.57 -60.91
C LYS A 419 45.55 -16.03 -60.92
N LEU A 420 45.94 -15.30 -59.89
CA LEU A 420 47.31 -14.77 -59.75
C LEU A 420 48.33 -15.90 -59.54
N ASP A 421 47.98 -16.89 -58.73
CA ASP A 421 48.78 -18.10 -58.49
C ASP A 421 48.98 -18.88 -59.80
N ASP A 422 47.88 -19.18 -60.51
CA ASP A 422 47.90 -19.87 -61.82
C ASP A 422 48.77 -19.11 -62.84
N GLY A 423 48.55 -17.80 -63.00
CA GLY A 423 49.31 -16.98 -63.94
C GLY A 423 50.79 -16.84 -63.58
N SER A 424 51.11 -16.78 -62.28
CA SER A 424 52.50 -16.75 -61.79
C SER A 424 53.20 -18.10 -62.01
N GLY A 425 52.47 -19.21 -61.84
CA GLY A 425 52.95 -20.55 -62.20
C GLY A 425 53.27 -20.66 -63.69
N GLN A 426 52.35 -20.23 -64.56
CA GLN A 426 52.58 -20.19 -66.01
C GLN A 426 53.80 -19.33 -66.39
N LEU A 427 53.97 -18.18 -65.74
CA LEU A 427 55.14 -17.32 -65.95
C LEU A 427 56.44 -17.99 -65.48
N ALA A 428 56.40 -18.69 -64.34
CA ALA A 428 57.55 -19.45 -63.83
C ALA A 428 57.98 -20.56 -64.80
N ASP A 429 57.01 -21.30 -65.34
CA ASP A 429 57.24 -22.38 -66.29
C ASP A 429 57.80 -21.85 -67.62
N GLY A 430 57.23 -20.75 -68.13
CA GLY A 430 57.72 -20.08 -69.33
C GLY A 430 59.13 -19.50 -69.15
N ALA A 431 59.41 -18.86 -68.01
CA ALA A 431 60.73 -18.36 -67.67
C ALA A 431 61.75 -19.51 -67.50
N GLY A 432 61.34 -20.64 -66.93
CA GLY A 432 62.16 -21.85 -66.88
C GLY A 432 62.51 -22.38 -68.27
N THR A 433 61.52 -22.47 -69.16
CA THR A 433 61.72 -22.88 -70.55
C THR A 433 62.67 -21.93 -71.29
N LEU A 434 62.53 -20.62 -71.07
CA LEU A 434 63.41 -19.61 -71.65
C LEU A 434 64.85 -19.73 -71.13
N ALA A 435 65.03 -19.95 -69.83
CA ALA A 435 66.33 -20.17 -69.22
C ALA A 435 67.02 -21.41 -69.81
N GLU A 436 66.30 -22.52 -69.93
CA GLU A 436 66.79 -23.76 -70.56
C GLU A 436 67.14 -23.55 -72.04
N GLY A 437 66.30 -22.85 -72.79
CA GLY A 437 66.56 -22.50 -74.19
C GLY A 437 67.82 -21.66 -74.35
N ASN A 438 67.99 -20.64 -73.52
CA ASN A 438 69.18 -19.78 -73.54
C ASN A 438 70.44 -20.53 -73.09
N ALA A 439 70.34 -21.44 -72.11
CA ALA A 439 71.45 -22.31 -71.73
C ALA A 439 71.88 -23.22 -72.89
N ARG A 440 70.92 -23.74 -73.67
CA ARG A 440 71.20 -24.50 -74.90
C ARG A 440 71.85 -23.65 -75.98
N ILE A 441 71.40 -22.39 -76.16
CA ILE A 441 72.04 -21.44 -77.09
C ILE A 441 73.48 -21.18 -76.65
N ALA A 442 73.72 -20.84 -75.38
CA ALA A 442 75.05 -20.62 -74.82
C ALA A 442 75.96 -21.83 -75.03
N ALA A 443 75.47 -23.05 -74.75
CA ALA A 443 76.24 -24.28 -74.98
C ALA A 443 76.56 -24.50 -76.47
N GLY A 444 75.60 -24.29 -77.37
CA GLY A 444 75.82 -24.42 -78.81
C GLY A 444 76.75 -23.35 -79.39
N THR A 445 76.67 -22.11 -78.91
CA THR A 445 77.57 -21.02 -79.32
C THR A 445 78.96 -21.19 -78.73
N GLN A 446 79.09 -21.74 -77.52
CA GLN A 446 80.36 -22.16 -76.95
C GLN A 446 81.01 -23.28 -77.79
N GLU A 447 80.22 -24.26 -78.24
CA GLU A 447 80.69 -25.31 -79.14
C GLU A 447 81.16 -24.72 -80.48
N LEU A 448 80.37 -23.81 -81.07
CA LEU A 448 80.74 -23.09 -82.30
C LEU A 448 82.02 -22.27 -82.09
N HIS A 449 82.10 -21.49 -81.01
CA HIS A 449 83.26 -20.67 -80.66
C HIS A 449 84.52 -21.54 -80.57
N THR A 450 84.44 -22.64 -79.83
CA THR A 450 85.54 -23.60 -79.66
C THR A 450 85.97 -24.21 -81.00
N LYS A 451 85.01 -24.65 -81.82
CA LYS A 451 85.29 -25.23 -83.14
C LYS A 451 85.86 -24.22 -84.13
N VAL A 452 85.35 -22.99 -84.15
CA VAL A 452 85.87 -21.90 -85.01
C VAL A 452 87.26 -21.46 -84.56
N ALA A 453 87.50 -21.37 -83.26
CA ALA A 453 88.82 -21.11 -82.70
C ALA A 453 89.82 -22.21 -83.11
N ALA A 454 89.41 -23.49 -83.10
CA ALA A 454 90.24 -24.62 -83.50
C ALA A 454 90.59 -24.68 -85.00
N VAL A 455 89.82 -24.02 -85.88
CA VAL A 455 90.11 -23.92 -87.32
C VAL A 455 90.67 -22.55 -87.72
N SER A 456 90.84 -21.63 -86.76
CA SER A 456 91.41 -20.31 -87.02
C SER A 456 92.90 -20.42 -87.38
N PRO A 457 93.42 -19.65 -88.36
CA PRO A 457 94.84 -19.71 -88.74
C PRO A 457 95.82 -19.35 -87.61
N SER A 458 95.36 -18.62 -86.59
CA SER A 458 96.09 -18.40 -85.34
C SER A 458 96.39 -19.70 -84.58
N SER A 459 95.44 -20.64 -84.51
CA SER A 459 95.67 -21.95 -83.86
C SER A 459 96.64 -22.85 -84.63
N TRP A 460 96.73 -22.67 -85.96
CA TRP A 460 97.72 -23.37 -86.79
C TRP A 460 99.14 -22.84 -86.57
N LEU A 461 99.29 -21.64 -86.03
CA LEU A 461 100.56 -21.04 -85.66
C LEU A 461 101.05 -21.50 -84.27
N ASP A 462 100.16 -22.02 -83.41
CA ASP A 462 100.52 -22.54 -82.08
C ASP A 462 101.24 -23.90 -82.15
N SER A 463 101.07 -24.66 -83.24
CA SER A 463 101.86 -25.87 -83.50
C SER A 463 103.05 -25.55 -84.41
N PRO A 464 104.30 -25.80 -83.96
CA PRO A 464 105.50 -25.46 -84.72
C PRO A 464 105.57 -26.19 -86.07
N VAL A 465 104.94 -27.37 -86.17
CA VAL A 465 104.92 -28.19 -87.40
C VAL A 465 103.98 -27.60 -88.45
N THR A 466 102.79 -27.18 -88.06
CA THR A 466 101.81 -26.58 -88.98
C THR A 466 102.20 -25.17 -89.38
N ALA A 467 102.81 -24.40 -88.47
CA ALA A 467 103.40 -23.10 -88.76
C ALA A 467 104.49 -23.22 -89.83
N LEU A 468 105.40 -24.19 -89.69
CA LEU A 468 106.44 -24.48 -90.69
C LEU A 468 105.88 -24.93 -92.03
N LEU A 469 104.84 -25.76 -92.06
CA LEU A 469 104.19 -26.21 -93.30
C LEU A 469 103.47 -25.07 -94.04
N LEU A 470 102.81 -24.17 -93.32
CA LEU A 470 102.18 -22.97 -93.90
C LEU A 470 103.22 -22.00 -94.45
N ILE A 471 104.31 -21.77 -93.71
CA ILE A 471 105.44 -20.97 -94.17
C ILE A 471 106.06 -21.63 -95.42
N ALA A 472 106.28 -22.95 -95.42
CA ALA A 472 106.82 -23.69 -96.55
C ALA A 472 105.90 -23.64 -97.79
N LEU A 473 104.58 -23.66 -97.60
CA LEU A 473 103.60 -23.58 -98.68
C LEU A 473 103.49 -22.16 -99.26
N LEU A 474 103.55 -21.12 -98.41
CA LEU A 474 103.62 -19.72 -98.81
C LEU A 474 104.94 -19.40 -99.54
N VAL A 475 106.07 -19.86 -98.99
CA VAL A 475 107.39 -19.74 -99.61
C VAL A 475 107.43 -20.54 -100.92
N GLY A 476 106.89 -21.76 -100.95
CA GLY A 476 106.78 -22.59 -102.14
C GLY A 476 105.95 -21.96 -103.26
N ALA A 477 104.79 -21.37 -102.92
CA ALA A 477 103.96 -20.63 -103.88
C ALA A 477 104.65 -19.35 -104.38
N ALA A 478 105.37 -18.64 -103.51
CA ALA A 478 106.15 -17.45 -103.88
C ALA A 478 107.31 -17.80 -104.83
N VAL A 479 108.05 -18.87 -104.53
CA VAL A 479 109.16 -19.38 -105.34
C VAL A 479 108.65 -19.95 -106.68
N GLY A 480 107.58 -20.74 -106.68
CA GLY A 480 106.95 -21.25 -107.91
C GLY A 480 106.39 -20.13 -108.80
N GLY A 481 105.77 -19.12 -108.19
CA GLY A 481 105.32 -17.92 -108.88
C GLY A 481 106.46 -17.09 -109.48
N TYR A 482 107.60 -16.98 -108.78
CA TYR A 482 108.80 -16.31 -109.27
C TYR A 482 109.43 -17.05 -110.46
N LEU A 483 109.52 -18.38 -110.39
CA LEU A 483 110.09 -19.21 -111.46
C LEU A 483 109.24 -19.17 -112.75
N LEU A 484 107.91 -19.18 -112.63
CA LEU A 484 107.00 -19.04 -113.78
C LEU A 484 107.09 -17.65 -114.44
N LEU A 485 107.21 -16.57 -113.67
CA LEU A 485 107.42 -15.22 -114.19
C LEU A 485 108.78 -15.09 -114.89
N ARG A 486 109.84 -15.70 -114.34
CA ARG A 486 111.17 -15.74 -114.98
C ARG A 486 111.16 -16.52 -116.29
N ARG A 487 110.36 -17.58 -116.38
CA ARG A 487 110.19 -18.37 -117.62
C ARG A 487 109.38 -17.61 -118.68
N ALA A 488 108.31 -16.92 -118.28
CA ALA A 488 107.51 -16.07 -119.17
C ALA A 488 108.29 -14.85 -119.69
N ALA A 489 109.20 -14.28 -118.88
CA ALA A 489 110.07 -13.17 -119.30
C ALA A 489 111.15 -13.60 -120.32
N ARG A 490 111.62 -14.85 -120.30
CA ARG A 490 112.57 -15.37 -121.31
C ARG A 490 111.92 -15.71 -122.65
N ILE A 491 110.63 -16.04 -122.68
CA ILE A 491 109.90 -16.39 -123.91
C ILE A 491 109.47 -15.13 -124.72
N LYS A 492 109.47 -13.94 -124.10
CA LYS A 492 109.19 -12.66 -124.79
C LYS A 492 110.43 -11.94 -125.35
N ALA A 493 111.62 -12.53 -125.21
CA ALA A 493 112.89 -11.96 -125.69
C ALA A 493 113.57 -12.83 -126.77
N ALA A 494 112.83 -13.73 -127.41
CA ALA A 494 113.27 -14.59 -128.50
C ALA A 494 112.22 -14.60 -129.63
#